data_AF-A0A5B9RCP2-F1
#
_entry.id   AF-A0A5B9RCP2-F1
#
_cell.length_a   1.000
_cell.length_b   1.000
_cell.length_c   1.000
_cell.angle_alpha   90.00
_cell.angle_beta   90.00
_cell.angle_gamma   90.00
#
_symmetry.space_group_name_H-M   'P 1'
#
loop_
_entity.id
_entity.type
_entity.pdbx_description
1 polymer ?
#
loop_
_entity_poly.entity_id
_entity_poly.type
_entity_poly.pdbx_seq_one_letter_code
_entity_poly.pdbx_strand_id
1 'polypeptide(L)'
;MFFKNKIGISQQTICRKLRYKLIQNTIQFHHYLYYNIIHIVKWLILNILFIYFYLKFIINSNILVNSVCISNIFLYVVFKLYKIYLLVKIFVLYAYNPQITNARIIKLYKSEITLNRRLSMLVGISEAICLLFFKFKFLYFYTYYNLFKIILIIENKVLYLKHIFIYFYLLLFNLYLRIKIFNKTKFDLNYLNNYSLNINLINNSNNNDFFNDNNIDNNNIQVNKDRLRFNQWLAGLIDGDGYFSVSKKGYSSLEIVMETRDKHALYQIKQKFGGSVKLLSGVKAVRYRLHHKKGLIDLINAINGEIRNPIRLLQLNKVCQIYNISLSSPKALTFDNGWFSGFFDADGSVYLNLQSSQMFITAGQKNRFLLDPLVELYGGTIYTEKISFNWVIFKKAEIIKLLEYFKLNPPRSAKKNRILSITKYHELRELKAHLSNPNSTILGKAWKKFLLKWDKFEK
;
A
#
# COMPACT_ATOMS: atom_id res chain seq x y z
N MET A 1 16.09 36.82 20.88
CA MET A 1 15.98 36.56 19.42
C MET A 1 16.01 35.08 19.02
N PHE A 2 16.56 34.16 19.84
CA PHE A 2 16.70 32.74 19.50
C PHE A 2 15.45 31.85 19.64
N PHE A 3 14.41 32.27 20.39
CA PHE A 3 13.19 31.46 20.57
C PHE A 3 12.17 31.59 19.43
N LYS A 4 12.12 32.72 18.71
CA LYS A 4 11.22 32.90 17.56
C LYS A 4 11.61 32.04 16.34
N ASN A 5 12.91 31.74 16.16
CA ASN A 5 13.38 30.94 15.03
C ASN A 5 13.06 29.43 15.14
N LYS A 6 13.02 28.85 16.35
CA LYS A 6 12.67 27.42 16.54
C LYS A 6 11.20 27.12 16.26
N ILE A 7 10.30 28.08 16.54
CA ILE A 7 8.86 27.94 16.30
C ILE A 7 8.55 28.03 14.80
N GLY A 8 9.25 28.91 14.06
CA GLY A 8 9.10 29.00 12.59
C GLY A 8 9.56 27.73 11.85
N ILE A 9 10.63 27.08 12.32
CA ILE A 9 11.15 25.84 11.72
C ILE A 9 10.21 24.66 12.00
N SER A 10 9.61 24.56 13.19
CA SER A 10 8.67 23.48 13.49
C SER A 10 7.35 23.63 12.71
N GLN A 11 6.84 24.86 12.58
CA GLN A 11 5.66 25.15 11.76
C GLN A 11 5.90 24.85 10.28
N GLN A 12 7.06 25.22 9.71
CA GLN A 12 7.41 24.86 8.34
C GLN A 12 7.52 23.35 8.11
N THR A 13 8.00 22.60 9.11
CA THR A 13 8.14 21.14 9.04
C THR A 13 6.79 20.43 9.17
N ILE A 14 5.90 20.93 10.03
CA ILE A 14 4.53 20.44 10.18
C ILE A 14 3.70 20.76 8.93
N CYS A 15 3.81 21.98 8.39
CA CYS A 15 3.17 22.36 7.12
C CYS A 15 3.70 21.52 5.95
N ARG A 16 5.00 21.18 5.91
CA ARG A 16 5.55 20.25 4.90
C ARG A 16 5.00 18.82 5.07
N LYS A 17 4.91 18.30 6.29
CA LYS A 17 4.32 16.97 6.56
C LYS A 17 2.83 16.91 6.22
N LEU A 18 2.06 17.95 6.56
CA LEU A 18 0.64 18.07 6.17
C LEU A 18 0.49 18.18 4.65
N ARG A 19 1.34 18.97 3.98
CA ARG A 19 1.33 19.10 2.52
C ARG A 19 1.64 17.78 1.82
N TYR A 20 2.61 17.00 2.31
CA TYR A 20 2.94 15.69 1.73
C TYR A 20 1.87 14.62 1.98
N LYS A 21 1.25 14.62 3.18
CA LYS A 21 0.14 13.71 3.50
C LYS A 21 -1.12 14.05 2.71
N LEU A 22 -1.38 15.34 2.49
CA LEU A 22 -2.39 15.82 1.55
C LEU A 22 -2.06 15.37 0.12
N ILE A 23 -0.81 15.49 -0.33
CA ILE A 23 -0.37 15.05 -1.67
C ILE A 23 -0.59 13.53 -1.88
N GLN A 24 -0.18 12.68 -0.92
CA GLN A 24 -0.38 11.22 -1.03
C GLN A 24 -1.87 10.83 -1.01
N ASN A 25 -2.65 11.43 -0.12
CA ASN A 25 -4.11 11.23 -0.09
C ASN A 25 -4.77 11.73 -1.36
N THR A 26 -4.31 12.85 -1.94
CA THR A 26 -4.80 13.33 -3.25
C THR A 26 -4.45 12.38 -4.38
N ILE A 27 -3.28 11.74 -4.39
CA ILE A 27 -2.90 10.77 -5.43
C ILE A 27 -3.76 9.51 -5.36
N GLN A 28 -3.98 8.94 -4.17
CA GLN A 28 -4.89 7.80 -4.00
C GLN A 28 -6.34 8.18 -4.34
N PHE A 29 -6.79 9.36 -3.92
CA PHE A 29 -8.10 9.90 -4.27
C PHE A 29 -8.23 10.11 -5.79
N HIS A 30 -7.20 10.59 -6.48
CA HIS A 30 -7.17 10.77 -7.93
C HIS A 30 -7.23 9.43 -8.68
N HIS A 31 -6.54 8.40 -8.18
CA HIS A 31 -6.61 7.05 -8.77
C HIS A 31 -8.01 6.44 -8.62
N TYR A 32 -8.64 6.63 -7.46
CA TYR A 32 -10.02 6.20 -7.21
C TYR A 32 -11.04 6.99 -8.04
N LEU A 33 -10.89 8.32 -8.12
CA LEU A 33 -11.75 9.19 -8.92
C LEU A 33 -11.65 8.85 -10.42
N TYR A 34 -10.45 8.56 -10.91
CA TYR A 34 -10.20 8.14 -12.30
C TYR A 34 -10.90 6.84 -12.66
N TYR A 35 -10.75 5.80 -11.82
CA TYR A 35 -11.42 4.52 -12.06
C TYR A 35 -12.94 4.67 -12.06
N ASN A 36 -13.48 5.46 -11.14
CA ASN A 36 -14.91 5.75 -11.09
C ASN A 36 -15.38 6.54 -12.32
N ILE A 37 -14.63 7.54 -12.78
CA ILE A 37 -14.96 8.32 -13.98
C ILE A 37 -14.97 7.43 -15.22
N ILE A 38 -13.98 6.54 -15.41
CA ILE A 38 -13.97 5.60 -16.54
C ILE A 38 -15.17 4.67 -16.48
N HIS A 39 -15.49 4.13 -15.30
CA HIS A 39 -16.66 3.26 -15.14
C HIS A 39 -17.97 3.98 -15.46
N ILE A 40 -18.13 5.22 -14.99
CA ILE A 40 -19.30 6.06 -15.27
C ILE A 40 -19.41 6.35 -16.78
N VAL A 41 -18.31 6.73 -17.43
CA VAL A 41 -18.33 7.02 -18.87
C VAL A 41 -18.63 5.77 -19.70
N LYS A 42 -18.05 4.62 -19.37
CA LYS A 42 -18.38 3.34 -20.02
C LYS A 42 -19.85 2.98 -19.86
N TRP A 43 -20.37 3.11 -18.64
CA TRP A 43 -21.78 2.84 -18.33
C TRP A 43 -22.73 3.79 -19.08
N LEU A 44 -22.38 5.07 -19.20
CA LEU A 44 -23.14 6.05 -19.98
C LEU A 44 -23.17 5.73 -21.47
N ILE A 45 -22.05 5.32 -22.06
CA ILE A 45 -21.99 4.89 -23.47
C ILE A 45 -22.91 3.69 -23.71
N LEU A 46 -22.90 2.71 -22.80
CA LEU A 46 -23.79 1.55 -22.85
C LEU A 46 -25.28 1.93 -22.80
N ASN A 47 -25.67 2.82 -21.89
CA ASN A 47 -27.06 3.29 -21.79
C ASN A 47 -27.50 4.07 -23.03
N ILE A 48 -26.62 4.90 -23.59
CA ILE A 48 -26.91 5.66 -24.81
C ILE A 48 -27.10 4.71 -26.00
N LEU A 49 -26.24 3.70 -26.16
CA LEU A 49 -26.42 2.66 -27.17
C LEU A 49 -27.75 1.91 -26.98
N PHE A 50 -28.10 1.56 -25.75
CA PHE A 50 -29.37 0.89 -25.46
C PHE A 50 -30.59 1.74 -25.86
N ILE A 51 -30.59 3.03 -25.51
CA ILE A 51 -31.65 3.98 -25.92
C ILE A 51 -31.73 4.08 -27.44
N TYR A 52 -30.60 4.11 -28.15
CA TYR A 52 -30.58 4.15 -29.61
C TYR A 52 -31.19 2.90 -30.24
N PHE A 53 -30.81 1.71 -29.78
CA PHE A 53 -31.40 0.46 -30.28
C PHE A 53 -32.90 0.39 -29.99
N TYR A 54 -33.33 0.87 -28.82
CA TYR A 54 -34.74 0.95 -28.45
C TYR A 54 -35.53 1.91 -29.35
N LEU A 55 -35.02 3.12 -29.59
CA LEU A 55 -35.63 4.09 -30.51
C LEU A 55 -35.64 3.57 -31.94
N LYS A 56 -34.55 2.96 -32.42
CA LYS A 56 -34.47 2.35 -33.75
C LYS A 56 -35.50 1.24 -33.92
N PHE A 57 -35.73 0.43 -32.88
CA PHE A 57 -36.76 -0.60 -32.86
C PHE A 57 -38.18 -0.02 -32.96
N ILE A 58 -38.47 1.07 -32.23
CA ILE A 58 -39.76 1.78 -32.29
C ILE A 58 -39.98 2.49 -33.63
N ILE A 59 -38.94 3.03 -34.26
CA ILE A 59 -39.05 3.73 -35.54
C ILE A 59 -39.20 2.75 -36.70
N ASN A 60 -38.56 1.58 -36.63
CA ASN A 60 -38.73 0.53 -37.65
C ASN A 60 -40.18 0.02 -37.75
N SER A 61 -41.01 0.22 -36.72
CA SER A 61 -42.42 -0.12 -36.76
C SER A 61 -43.32 1.01 -37.29
N ASN A 62 -42.85 2.25 -37.44
CA ASN A 62 -43.60 3.36 -38.01
C ASN A 62 -42.70 4.47 -38.61
N ILE A 63 -42.71 4.59 -39.94
CA ILE A 63 -42.25 5.74 -40.77
C ILE A 63 -40.73 5.86 -41.01
N LEU A 64 -40.34 5.77 -42.31
CA LEU A 64 -38.97 5.76 -42.81
C LEU A 64 -38.21 7.10 -42.69
N VAL A 65 -38.92 8.24 -42.67
CA VAL A 65 -38.33 9.58 -42.92
C VAL A 65 -37.63 10.18 -41.70
N ASN A 66 -37.95 9.78 -40.47
CA ASN A 66 -37.33 10.33 -39.24
C ASN A 66 -36.09 9.56 -38.74
N SER A 67 -35.78 8.41 -39.34
CA SER A 67 -34.66 7.54 -38.90
C SER A 67 -33.28 8.18 -39.10
N VAL A 68 -33.12 9.00 -40.14
CA VAL A 68 -31.84 9.65 -40.52
C VAL A 68 -31.50 10.82 -39.59
N CYS A 69 -32.49 11.61 -39.17
CA CYS A 69 -32.25 12.71 -38.22
C CYS A 69 -31.84 12.18 -36.84
N ILE A 70 -32.45 11.10 -36.37
CA ILE A 70 -32.16 10.51 -35.06
C ILE A 70 -30.79 9.83 -35.05
N SER A 71 -30.39 9.17 -36.14
CA SER A 71 -29.05 8.58 -36.26
C SER A 71 -27.95 9.65 -36.28
N ASN A 72 -28.17 10.79 -36.96
CA ASN A 72 -27.22 11.90 -36.99
C ASN A 72 -27.06 12.60 -35.63
N ILE A 73 -28.16 12.83 -34.90
CA ILE A 73 -28.12 13.38 -33.54
C ILE A 73 -27.40 12.41 -32.59
N PHE A 74 -27.66 11.12 -32.71
CA PHE A 74 -26.99 10.08 -31.93
C PHE A 74 -25.48 10.07 -32.17
N LEU A 75 -25.07 10.04 -33.45
CA LEU A 75 -23.65 10.05 -33.83
C LEU A 75 -22.95 11.29 -33.28
N TYR A 76 -23.61 12.45 -33.32
CA TYR A 76 -23.09 13.71 -32.77
C TYR A 76 -22.87 13.64 -31.24
N VAL A 77 -23.83 13.08 -30.49
CA VAL A 77 -23.72 12.92 -29.04
C VAL A 77 -22.60 11.94 -28.67
N VAL A 78 -22.55 10.79 -29.34
CA VAL A 78 -21.49 9.78 -29.12
C VAL A 78 -20.12 10.37 -29.44
N PHE A 79 -19.99 11.12 -30.54
CA PHE A 79 -18.73 11.76 -30.92
C PHE A 79 -18.28 12.80 -29.88
N LYS A 80 -19.19 13.62 -29.34
CA LYS A 80 -18.86 14.56 -28.26
C LYS A 80 -18.45 13.86 -26.97
N LEU A 81 -19.14 12.79 -26.57
CA LEU A 81 -18.79 12.01 -25.39
C LEU A 81 -17.44 11.31 -25.54
N TYR A 82 -17.16 10.78 -26.73
CA TYR A 82 -15.86 10.19 -27.05
C TYR A 82 -14.74 11.23 -27.02
N LYS A 83 -14.95 12.43 -27.56
CA LYS A 83 -13.99 13.53 -27.49
C LYS A 83 -13.69 13.93 -26.04
N ILE A 84 -14.70 13.96 -25.17
CA ILE A 84 -14.52 14.24 -23.74
C ILE A 84 -13.77 13.11 -23.03
N TYR A 85 -14.11 11.84 -23.31
CA TYR A 85 -13.36 10.70 -22.80
C TYR A 85 -11.88 10.76 -23.19
N LEU A 86 -11.60 11.12 -24.44
CA LEU A 86 -10.24 11.29 -24.94
C LEU A 86 -9.51 12.44 -24.22
N LEU A 87 -10.19 13.57 -23.99
CA LEU A 87 -9.65 14.71 -23.24
C LEU A 87 -9.33 14.35 -21.78
N VAL A 88 -10.23 13.64 -21.09
CA VAL A 88 -10.01 13.17 -19.71
C VAL A 88 -8.86 12.16 -19.67
N LYS A 89 -8.80 11.25 -20.64
CA LYS A 89 -7.71 10.27 -20.76
C LYS A 89 -6.36 10.96 -20.99
N ILE A 90 -6.29 11.94 -21.90
CA ILE A 90 -5.09 12.74 -22.17
C ILE A 90 -4.67 13.50 -20.92
N PHE A 91 -5.61 14.15 -20.23
CA PHE A 91 -5.32 14.94 -19.03
C PHE A 91 -4.77 14.08 -17.89
N VAL A 92 -5.32 12.88 -17.67
CA VAL A 92 -4.85 11.97 -16.60
C VAL A 92 -3.53 11.31 -16.94
N LEU A 93 -3.30 10.92 -18.21
CA LEU A 93 -2.00 10.40 -18.66
C LEU A 93 -0.89 11.46 -18.56
N TYR A 94 -1.19 12.73 -18.80
CA TYR A 94 -0.23 13.84 -18.66
C TYR A 94 -0.10 14.37 -17.22
N ALA A 95 -1.08 14.13 -16.34
CA ALA A 95 -0.98 14.45 -14.91
C ALA A 95 -0.03 13.50 -14.16
N TYR A 96 0.41 12.40 -14.80
CA TYR A 96 1.62 11.67 -14.43
C TYR A 96 2.87 12.50 -14.79
N ASN A 97 3.04 13.59 -14.04
CA ASN A 97 4.28 14.30 -13.72
C ASN A 97 5.22 14.69 -14.90
N PRO A 98 4.98 15.82 -15.59
CA PRO A 98 5.94 16.39 -16.53
C PRO A 98 7.09 17.18 -15.86
N GLN A 99 7.25 17.14 -14.53
CA GLN A 99 8.36 17.82 -13.84
C GLN A 99 9.56 16.92 -13.52
N ILE A 100 9.57 15.63 -13.91
CA ILE A 100 10.72 14.72 -13.65
C ILE A 100 11.23 13.99 -14.91
N THR A 101 10.60 14.13 -16.08
CA THR A 101 11.08 13.48 -17.31
C THR A 101 11.66 14.51 -18.28
N ASN A 102 12.99 14.69 -18.23
CA ASN A 102 13.79 15.24 -19.35
C ASN A 102 13.85 14.25 -20.55
N ALA A 103 12.75 13.57 -20.85
CA ALA A 103 12.64 12.71 -22.03
C ALA A 103 11.94 13.48 -23.14
N ARG A 104 12.71 13.84 -24.17
CA ARG A 104 12.20 14.40 -25.43
C ARG A 104 11.31 13.35 -26.11
N ILE A 105 10.00 13.50 -25.99
CA ILE A 105 9.04 12.77 -26.84
C ILE A 105 8.81 13.62 -28.09
N ILE A 106 9.33 13.10 -29.20
CA ILE A 106 9.30 13.70 -30.54
C ILE A 106 7.91 13.46 -31.13
N LYS A 107 7.24 14.56 -31.51
CA LYS A 107 5.88 14.71 -32.04
C LYS A 107 4.75 14.62 -31.00
N LEU A 108 4.04 15.74 -30.79
CA LEU A 108 2.58 15.76 -30.57
C LEU A 108 1.99 17.19 -30.68
N TYR A 109 0.72 17.24 -31.10
CA TYR A 109 -0.09 18.40 -31.51
C TYR A 109 -0.20 19.50 -30.45
N LYS A 110 0.24 20.71 -30.79
CA LYS A 110 0.52 21.83 -29.87
C LYS A 110 -0.72 22.63 -29.42
N SER A 111 -1.87 22.53 -30.09
CA SER A 111 -2.96 23.50 -29.96
C SER A 111 -3.95 23.25 -28.81
N GLU A 112 -4.35 22.00 -28.53
CA GLU A 112 -5.29 21.71 -27.43
C GLU A 112 -4.58 21.61 -26.05
N ILE A 113 -3.24 21.49 -26.03
CA ILE A 113 -2.43 21.33 -24.82
C ILE A 113 -2.26 22.65 -24.05
N THR A 114 -2.15 23.78 -24.75
CA THR A 114 -1.93 25.10 -24.12
C THR A 114 -3.14 25.60 -23.35
N LEU A 115 -4.36 25.26 -23.80
CA LEU A 115 -5.60 25.73 -23.17
C LEU A 115 -5.86 25.06 -21.81
N ASN A 116 -5.62 23.75 -21.71
CA ASN A 116 -5.83 22.99 -20.47
C ASN A 116 -4.71 23.18 -19.44
N ARG A 117 -3.51 23.57 -19.87
CA ARG A 117 -2.41 23.96 -18.97
C ARG A 117 -2.74 25.22 -18.17
N ARG A 118 -3.43 26.19 -18.78
CA ARG A 118 -3.85 27.42 -18.08
C ARG A 118 -4.85 27.14 -16.95
N LEU A 119 -5.80 26.23 -17.18
CA LEU A 119 -6.81 25.83 -16.18
C LEU A 119 -6.19 25.14 -14.96
N SER A 120 -5.28 24.18 -15.17
CA SER A 120 -4.64 23.47 -14.05
C SER A 120 -3.68 24.35 -13.26
N MET A 121 -3.09 25.37 -13.89
CA MET A 121 -2.27 26.37 -13.20
C MET A 121 -3.09 27.34 -12.35
N LEU A 122 -4.34 27.62 -12.72
CA LEU A 122 -5.20 28.59 -12.02
C LEU A 122 -5.87 28.03 -10.76
N VAL A 123 -6.35 26.79 -10.81
CA VAL A 123 -7.14 26.22 -9.69
C VAL A 123 -6.49 25.01 -9.02
N GLY A 124 -5.36 24.51 -9.53
CA GLY A 124 -4.77 23.24 -9.11
C GLY A 124 -5.39 22.04 -9.85
N ILE A 125 -4.69 20.90 -9.85
CA ILE A 125 -5.07 19.71 -10.64
C ILE A 125 -6.39 19.12 -10.17
N SER A 126 -6.63 19.08 -8.85
CA SER A 126 -7.87 18.59 -8.23
C SER A 126 -9.10 19.38 -8.67
N GLU A 127 -9.06 20.71 -8.53
CA GLU A 127 -10.14 21.59 -8.90
C GLU A 127 -10.33 21.66 -10.42
N ALA A 128 -9.27 21.55 -11.22
CA ALA A 128 -9.38 21.48 -12.67
C ALA A 128 -10.15 20.23 -13.11
N ILE A 129 -9.90 19.08 -12.46
CA ILE A 129 -10.66 17.84 -12.67
C ILE A 129 -12.12 18.03 -12.23
N CYS A 130 -12.36 18.63 -11.06
CA CYS A 130 -13.72 18.90 -10.58
C CYS A 130 -14.50 19.84 -11.51
N LEU A 131 -13.88 20.91 -12.04
CA LEU A 131 -14.50 21.85 -12.98
C LEU A 131 -14.80 21.20 -14.33
N LEU A 132 -13.88 20.37 -14.84
CA LEU A 132 -14.13 19.56 -16.04
C LEU A 132 -15.30 18.61 -15.83
N PHE A 133 -15.42 18.03 -14.63
CA PHE A 133 -16.54 17.15 -14.27
C PHE A 133 -17.87 17.91 -14.12
N PHE A 134 -17.86 19.12 -13.57
CA PHE A 134 -19.03 19.99 -13.52
C PHE A 134 -19.51 20.39 -14.92
N LYS A 135 -18.58 20.76 -15.80
CA LYS A 135 -18.88 21.05 -17.21
C LYS A 135 -19.46 19.83 -17.92
N PHE A 136 -18.97 18.62 -17.60
CA PHE A 136 -19.51 17.36 -18.11
C PHE A 136 -20.94 17.10 -17.63
N LYS A 137 -21.21 17.24 -16.32
CA LYS A 137 -22.57 17.12 -15.77
C LYS A 137 -23.52 18.10 -16.44
N PHE A 138 -23.11 19.36 -16.61
CA PHE A 138 -23.93 20.36 -17.26
C PHE A 138 -24.24 20.01 -18.71
N LEU A 139 -23.22 19.60 -19.49
CA LEU A 139 -23.40 19.19 -20.89
C LEU A 139 -24.35 17.98 -21.01
N TYR A 140 -24.23 17.02 -20.08
CA TYR A 140 -25.09 15.84 -20.00
C TYR A 140 -26.56 16.20 -19.72
N PHE A 141 -26.82 17.05 -18.72
CA PHE A 141 -28.16 17.54 -18.43
C PHE A 141 -28.74 18.34 -19.60
N TYR A 142 -27.93 19.15 -20.27
CA TYR A 142 -28.35 19.91 -21.44
C TYR A 142 -28.70 19.02 -22.64
N THR A 143 -27.89 18.00 -22.96
CA THR A 143 -28.25 17.04 -24.03
C THR A 143 -29.49 16.24 -23.68
N TYR A 144 -29.63 15.81 -22.43
CA TYR A 144 -30.81 15.09 -21.98
C TYR A 144 -32.08 15.95 -22.04
N TYR A 145 -31.98 17.23 -21.64
CA TYR A 145 -33.08 18.19 -21.75
C TYR A 145 -33.51 18.44 -23.19
N ASN A 146 -32.57 18.55 -24.14
CA ASN A 146 -32.91 18.71 -25.55
C ASN A 146 -33.52 17.44 -26.15
N LEU A 147 -33.03 16.24 -25.75
CA LEU A 147 -33.66 14.97 -26.12
C LEU A 147 -35.08 14.87 -25.57
N PHE A 148 -35.28 15.27 -24.31
CA PHE A 148 -36.57 15.34 -23.65
C PHE A 148 -37.53 16.30 -24.36
N LYS A 149 -37.03 17.47 -24.79
CA LYS A 149 -37.81 18.45 -25.57
C LYS A 149 -38.22 17.89 -26.94
N ILE A 150 -37.33 17.16 -27.63
CA ILE A 150 -37.64 16.49 -28.91
C ILE A 150 -38.68 15.37 -28.71
N ILE A 151 -38.56 14.57 -27.65
CA ILE A 151 -39.53 13.52 -27.31
C ILE A 151 -40.91 14.14 -26.99
N LEU A 152 -40.95 15.26 -26.26
CA LEU A 152 -42.18 16.02 -25.97
C LEU A 152 -42.86 16.58 -27.22
N ILE A 153 -42.09 16.89 -28.27
CA ILE A 153 -42.62 17.34 -29.57
C ILE A 153 -43.19 16.16 -30.38
N ILE A 154 -42.72 14.93 -30.12
CA ILE A 154 -43.04 13.75 -30.94
C ILE A 154 -44.26 12.96 -30.42
N GLU A 155 -44.67 13.06 -29.15
CA GLU A 155 -45.72 12.15 -28.63
C GLU A 155 -46.91 12.81 -27.89
N ASN A 156 -48.09 12.41 -28.34
CA ASN A 156 -49.41 12.73 -27.80
C ASN A 156 -49.75 11.88 -26.56
N LYS A 157 -50.70 12.36 -25.76
CA LYS A 157 -51.03 12.11 -24.32
C LYS A 157 -50.95 10.69 -23.68
N VAL A 158 -50.63 9.60 -24.36
CA VAL A 158 -50.65 8.24 -23.76
C VAL A 158 -49.32 7.80 -23.14
N LEU A 159 -48.18 8.41 -23.50
CA LEU A 159 -46.87 8.10 -22.87
C LEU A 159 -46.61 8.82 -21.53
N TYR A 160 -47.42 9.81 -21.17
CA TYR A 160 -47.23 10.63 -19.97
C TYR A 160 -47.22 9.80 -18.67
N LEU A 161 -48.06 8.76 -18.58
CA LEU A 161 -48.12 7.86 -17.42
C LEU A 161 -46.90 6.94 -17.30
N LYS A 162 -46.34 6.46 -18.42
CA LYS A 162 -45.07 5.68 -18.41
C LYS A 162 -43.88 6.56 -18.04
N HIS A 163 -43.90 7.84 -18.42
CA HIS A 163 -42.87 8.80 -18.07
C HIS A 163 -42.88 9.23 -16.60
N ILE A 164 -44.07 9.37 -15.99
CA ILE A 164 -44.19 9.56 -14.54
C ILE A 164 -43.55 8.38 -13.80
N PHE A 165 -43.78 7.15 -14.26
CA PHE A 165 -43.19 5.96 -13.65
C PHE A 165 -41.66 5.91 -13.75
N ILE A 166 -41.08 6.28 -14.91
CA ILE A 166 -39.63 6.35 -15.09
C ILE A 166 -39.02 7.47 -14.24
N TYR A 167 -39.66 8.64 -14.18
CA TYR A 167 -39.23 9.76 -13.35
C TYR A 167 -39.27 9.40 -11.86
N PHE A 168 -40.33 8.73 -11.42
CA PHE A 168 -40.48 8.22 -10.06
C PHE A 168 -39.42 7.17 -9.71
N TYR A 169 -39.13 6.25 -10.64
CA TYR A 169 -38.07 5.26 -10.47
C TYR A 169 -36.68 5.91 -10.35
N LEU A 170 -36.38 6.93 -11.17
CA LEU A 170 -35.14 7.70 -11.08
C LEU A 170 -35.04 8.53 -9.79
N LEU A 171 -36.17 9.04 -9.28
CA LEU A 171 -36.23 9.74 -7.99
C LEU A 171 -35.91 8.78 -6.83
N LEU A 172 -36.55 7.60 -6.81
CA LEU A 172 -36.30 6.54 -5.84
C LEU A 172 -34.87 6.03 -5.90
N PHE A 173 -34.30 5.89 -7.10
CA PHE A 173 -32.92 5.47 -7.29
C PHE A 173 -31.91 6.53 -6.80
N ASN A 174 -32.18 7.81 -7.03
CA ASN A 174 -31.38 8.91 -6.47
C ASN A 174 -31.46 8.97 -4.93
N LEU A 175 -32.64 8.72 -4.36
CA LEU A 175 -32.83 8.58 -2.92
C LEU A 175 -32.02 7.41 -2.36
N TYR A 176 -32.05 6.25 -3.02
CA TYR A 176 -31.25 5.08 -2.66
C TYR A 176 -29.75 5.37 -2.69
N LEU A 177 -29.24 6.03 -3.73
CA LEU A 177 -27.83 6.43 -3.81
C LEU A 177 -27.45 7.42 -2.71
N ARG A 178 -28.32 8.39 -2.38
CA ARG A 178 -28.10 9.33 -1.28
C ARG A 178 -28.07 8.62 0.07
N ILE A 179 -28.98 7.68 0.32
CA ILE A 179 -28.98 6.86 1.55
C ILE A 179 -27.72 6.00 1.64
N LYS A 180 -27.27 5.40 0.54
CA LYS A 180 -26.04 4.59 0.50
C LYS A 180 -24.79 5.42 0.76
N ILE A 181 -24.72 6.64 0.22
CA ILE A 181 -23.64 7.60 0.49
C ILE A 181 -23.71 8.07 1.95
N PHE A 182 -24.89 8.42 2.46
CA PHE A 182 -25.10 8.90 3.82
C PHE A 182 -24.78 7.83 4.88
N ASN A 183 -25.16 6.57 4.64
CA ASN A 183 -24.82 5.45 5.51
C ASN A 183 -23.31 5.19 5.55
N LYS A 184 -22.60 5.44 4.43
CA LYS A 184 -21.14 5.34 4.38
C LYS A 184 -20.46 6.48 5.14
N THR A 185 -20.94 7.71 5.01
CA THR A 185 -20.42 8.84 5.80
C THR A 185 -20.76 8.72 7.28
N LYS A 186 -21.90 8.14 7.64
CA LYS A 186 -22.29 7.85 9.03
C LYS A 186 -21.43 6.73 9.63
N PHE A 187 -21.02 5.74 8.82
CA PHE A 187 -20.04 4.73 9.22
C PHE A 187 -18.66 5.35 9.49
N ASP A 188 -18.20 6.25 8.62
CA ASP A 188 -16.93 6.97 8.79
C ASP A 188 -16.96 7.93 10.00
N LEU A 189 -18.10 8.60 10.27
CA LEU A 189 -18.31 9.44 11.45
C LEU A 189 -18.39 8.63 12.75
N ASN A 190 -19.05 7.47 12.76
CA ASN A 190 -19.07 6.57 13.91
C ASN A 190 -17.68 5.97 14.19
N TYR A 191 -16.89 5.71 13.15
CA TYR A 191 -15.50 5.30 13.31
C TYR A 191 -14.65 6.40 13.96
N LEU A 192 -14.81 7.66 13.54
CA LEU A 192 -14.12 8.81 14.15
C LEU A 192 -14.59 9.09 15.59
N ASN A 193 -15.89 8.96 15.87
CA ASN A 193 -16.44 9.13 17.22
C ASN A 193 -16.03 8.00 18.17
N ASN A 194 -15.94 6.75 17.69
CA ASN A 194 -15.39 5.65 18.49
C ASN A 194 -13.89 5.82 18.73
N TYR A 195 -13.18 6.48 17.82
CA TYR A 195 -11.77 6.82 18.01
C TYR A 195 -11.59 7.94 19.04
N SER A 196 -12.43 8.97 19.03
CA SER A 196 -12.37 10.06 20.03
C SER A 196 -12.85 9.62 21.41
N LEU A 197 -13.88 8.77 21.50
CA LEU A 197 -14.31 8.13 22.76
C LEU A 197 -13.22 7.22 23.35
N ASN A 198 -12.52 6.44 22.52
CA ASN A 198 -11.40 5.62 22.98
C ASN A 198 -10.22 6.46 23.48
N ILE A 199 -9.93 7.61 22.85
CA ILE A 199 -8.90 8.53 23.35
C ILE A 199 -9.29 9.12 24.70
N ASN A 200 -10.57 9.46 24.91
CA ASN A 200 -11.04 9.96 26.19
C ASN A 200 -11.05 8.89 27.29
N LEU A 201 -11.37 7.63 26.95
CA LEU A 201 -11.27 6.50 27.88
C LEU A 201 -9.82 6.18 28.28
N ILE A 202 -8.87 6.27 27.34
CA ILE A 202 -7.43 6.09 27.60
C ILE A 202 -6.88 7.24 28.46
N ASN A 203 -7.36 8.48 28.25
CA ASN A 203 -6.95 9.62 29.07
C ASN A 203 -7.56 9.56 30.49
N ASN A 204 -8.77 9.01 30.65
CA ASN A 204 -9.38 8.80 31.95
C ASN A 204 -8.78 7.59 32.70
N SER A 205 -8.35 6.52 32.01
CA SER A 205 -7.63 5.41 32.67
C SER A 205 -6.24 5.82 33.13
N ASN A 206 -5.57 6.73 32.42
CA ASN A 206 -4.24 7.21 32.80
C ASN A 206 -4.25 8.19 33.99
N ASN A 207 -5.41 8.77 34.32
CA ASN A 207 -5.56 9.72 35.42
C ASN A 207 -6.05 9.09 36.74
N ASN A 208 -6.56 7.86 36.72
CA ASN A 208 -7.13 7.21 37.91
C ASN A 208 -6.25 6.10 38.52
N ASP A 209 -5.12 5.75 37.92
CA ASP A 209 -4.21 4.71 38.46
C ASP A 209 -2.90 5.28 39.07
N PHE A 210 -2.76 6.60 39.15
CA PHE A 210 -1.68 7.21 39.95
C PHE A 210 -2.13 7.33 41.41
N PHE A 211 -2.17 6.20 42.12
CA PHE A 211 -1.92 6.02 43.56
C PHE A 211 -2.41 4.62 43.97
N ASN A 212 -1.61 3.58 43.69
CA ASN A 212 -1.25 2.52 44.65
C ASN A 212 -0.47 1.39 43.97
N ASP A 213 0.50 0.86 44.71
CA ASP A 213 1.29 -0.38 44.49
C ASP A 213 2.36 -0.42 43.39
N ASN A 214 3.52 0.13 43.72
CA ASN A 214 4.78 0.06 42.96
C ASN A 214 5.46 -1.33 42.92
N ASN A 215 4.73 -2.44 43.07
CA ASN A 215 5.31 -3.79 43.05
C ASN A 215 4.53 -4.80 42.19
N ILE A 216 3.75 -4.36 41.20
CA ILE A 216 3.23 -5.26 40.16
C ILE A 216 4.33 -5.50 39.10
N ASP A 217 5.18 -6.48 39.42
CA ASP A 217 5.93 -7.42 38.56
C ASP A 217 6.51 -6.92 37.22
N ASN A 218 7.69 -6.28 37.29
CA ASN A 218 8.56 -6.04 36.12
C ASN A 218 8.82 -7.32 35.28
N ASN A 219 8.81 -8.50 35.89
CA ASN A 219 8.99 -9.77 35.19
C ASN A 219 7.83 -10.10 34.23
N ASN A 220 6.58 -9.88 34.64
CA ASN A 220 5.40 -10.14 33.80
C ASN A 220 5.34 -9.17 32.61
N ILE A 221 5.71 -7.92 32.83
CA ILE A 221 5.80 -6.90 31.77
C ILE A 221 6.87 -7.30 30.74
N GLN A 222 8.04 -7.75 31.18
CA GLN A 222 9.13 -8.17 30.30
C GLN A 222 8.75 -9.41 29.48
N VAL A 223 8.18 -10.44 30.11
CA VAL A 223 7.71 -11.66 29.42
C VAL A 223 6.67 -11.33 28.36
N ASN A 224 5.73 -10.42 28.65
CA ASN A 224 4.73 -9.97 27.68
C ASN A 224 5.37 -9.22 26.50
N LYS A 225 6.37 -8.37 26.74
CA LYS A 225 7.13 -7.68 25.69
C LYS A 225 7.90 -8.65 24.80
N ASP A 226 8.57 -9.64 25.38
CA ASP A 226 9.34 -10.64 24.61
C ASP A 226 8.42 -11.55 23.78
N ARG A 227 7.24 -11.89 24.31
CA ARG A 227 6.21 -12.60 23.56
C ARG A 227 5.70 -11.75 22.38
N LEU A 228 5.39 -10.47 22.62
CA LEU A 228 4.94 -9.56 21.58
C LEU A 228 5.98 -9.39 20.47
N ARG A 229 7.26 -9.15 20.83
CA ARG A 229 8.36 -9.03 19.87
C ARG A 229 8.55 -10.30 19.04
N PHE A 230 8.44 -11.46 19.67
CA PHE A 230 8.48 -12.74 18.94
C PHE A 230 7.32 -12.86 17.94
N ASN A 231 6.11 -12.50 18.33
CA ASN A 231 4.94 -12.57 17.46
C ASN A 231 5.06 -11.60 16.27
N GLN A 232 5.52 -10.38 16.52
CA GLN A 232 5.82 -9.39 15.48
C GLN A 232 6.90 -9.88 14.52
N TRP A 233 8.01 -10.41 15.07
CA TRP A 233 9.06 -11.05 14.28
C TRP A 233 8.50 -12.19 13.42
N LEU A 234 7.67 -13.07 13.97
CA LEU A 234 7.09 -14.17 13.20
C LEU A 234 6.21 -13.66 12.06
N ALA A 235 5.40 -12.62 12.29
CA ALA A 235 4.58 -12.01 11.27
C ALA A 235 5.43 -11.43 10.12
N GLY A 236 6.56 -10.77 10.44
CA GLY A 236 7.50 -10.27 9.43
C GLY A 236 8.15 -11.38 8.62
N LEU A 237 8.53 -12.48 9.26
CA LEU A 237 9.10 -13.65 8.58
C LEU A 237 8.07 -14.29 7.62
N ILE A 238 6.80 -14.38 8.06
CA ILE A 238 5.70 -14.90 7.23
C ILE A 238 5.41 -13.96 6.03
N ASP A 239 5.52 -12.65 6.22
CA ASP A 239 5.31 -11.66 5.17
C ASP A 239 6.30 -11.79 4.00
N GLY A 240 7.54 -12.20 4.28
CA GLY A 240 8.52 -12.57 3.26
C GLY A 240 8.34 -14.00 2.76
N ASP A 241 8.67 -14.98 3.61
CA ASP A 241 8.87 -16.39 3.21
C ASP A 241 7.73 -17.35 3.58
N GLY A 242 6.68 -16.86 4.25
CA GLY A 242 5.56 -17.69 4.67
C GLY A 242 4.55 -17.96 3.55
N TYR A 243 3.77 -19.03 3.68
CA TYR A 243 2.67 -19.35 2.76
C TYR A 243 1.54 -20.06 3.50
N PHE A 244 0.36 -19.43 3.56
CA PHE A 244 -0.84 -20.09 4.04
C PHE A 244 -1.56 -20.77 2.87
N SER A 245 -2.02 -22.00 3.11
CA SER A 245 -2.82 -22.73 2.14
C SER A 245 -4.02 -23.38 2.78
N VAL A 246 -5.06 -23.55 1.96
CA VAL A 246 -6.28 -24.29 2.27
C VAL A 246 -6.46 -25.33 1.18
N SER A 247 -6.49 -26.60 1.55
CA SER A 247 -6.75 -27.70 0.63
C SER A 247 -8.20 -27.70 0.14
N LYS A 248 -8.49 -28.42 -0.96
CA LYS A 248 -9.86 -28.62 -1.45
C LYS A 248 -10.80 -29.25 -0.41
N LYS A 249 -10.24 -30.04 0.53
CA LYS A 249 -10.97 -30.68 1.63
C LYS A 249 -11.13 -29.77 2.87
N GLY A 250 -10.68 -28.51 2.82
CA GLY A 250 -10.78 -27.56 3.93
C GLY A 250 -9.63 -27.61 4.95
N TYR A 251 -8.66 -28.51 4.81
CA TYR A 251 -7.48 -28.52 5.69
C TYR A 251 -6.60 -27.30 5.43
N SER A 252 -6.33 -26.52 6.48
CA SER A 252 -5.45 -25.36 6.45
C SER A 252 -4.02 -25.73 6.82
N SER A 253 -3.06 -24.92 6.36
CA SER A 253 -1.66 -25.07 6.74
C SER A 253 -0.86 -23.79 6.57
N LEU A 254 0.25 -23.71 7.29
CA LEU A 254 1.31 -22.73 7.08
C LEU A 254 2.60 -23.45 6.70
N GLU A 255 3.27 -22.96 5.67
CA GLU A 255 4.62 -23.35 5.27
C GLU A 255 5.55 -22.15 5.35
N ILE A 256 6.76 -22.33 5.85
CA ILE A 256 7.86 -21.35 5.79
C ILE A 256 9.10 -22.11 5.32
N VAL A 257 9.77 -21.60 4.29
CA VAL A 257 10.99 -22.20 3.75
C VAL A 257 12.14 -21.24 3.97
N MET A 258 13.24 -21.73 4.54
CA MET A 258 14.47 -20.96 4.73
C MET A 258 15.68 -21.79 4.32
N GLU A 259 16.83 -21.16 4.13
CA GLU A 259 18.09 -21.88 3.90
C GLU A 259 18.48 -22.75 5.09
N THR A 260 19.23 -23.83 4.85
CA THR A 260 19.60 -24.79 5.90
C THR A 260 20.37 -24.15 7.07
N ARG A 261 21.16 -23.11 6.80
CA ARG A 261 21.88 -22.34 7.84
C ARG A 261 20.94 -21.61 8.82
N ASP A 262 19.73 -21.31 8.39
CA ASP A 262 18.72 -20.57 9.16
C ASP A 262 17.71 -21.48 9.88
N LYS A 263 17.92 -22.81 9.85
CA LYS A 263 17.03 -23.80 10.48
C LYS A 263 16.68 -23.50 11.94
N HIS A 264 17.59 -22.83 12.67
CA HIS A 264 17.36 -22.45 14.06
C HIS A 264 16.16 -21.50 14.23
N ALA A 265 15.90 -20.61 13.26
CA ALA A 265 14.70 -19.76 13.26
C ALA A 265 13.43 -20.62 13.20
N LEU A 266 13.39 -21.62 12.30
CA LEU A 266 12.26 -22.53 12.17
C LEU A 266 12.04 -23.42 13.41
N TYR A 267 13.11 -23.86 14.07
CA TYR A 267 12.98 -24.65 15.30
C TYR A 267 12.37 -23.84 16.46
N GLN A 268 12.63 -22.53 16.55
CA GLN A 268 11.97 -21.68 17.55
C GLN A 268 10.45 -21.58 17.31
N ILE A 269 10.02 -21.52 16.06
CA ILE A 269 8.60 -21.53 15.69
C ILE A 269 7.99 -22.89 16.06
N LYS A 270 8.69 -23.98 15.71
CA LYS A 270 8.27 -25.36 16.05
C LYS A 270 8.11 -25.55 17.56
N GLN A 271 9.02 -25.04 18.38
CA GLN A 271 8.93 -25.16 19.84
C GLN A 271 7.68 -24.47 20.40
N LYS A 272 7.23 -23.37 19.80
CA LYS A 272 6.07 -22.61 20.28
C LYS A 272 4.73 -23.11 19.75
N PHE A 273 4.66 -23.51 18.48
CA PHE A 273 3.39 -23.85 17.83
C PHE A 273 3.31 -25.31 17.37
N GLY A 274 4.34 -26.12 17.61
CA GLY A 274 4.45 -27.49 17.10
C GLY A 274 4.72 -27.55 15.59
N GLY A 275 4.29 -28.63 14.93
CA GLY A 275 4.53 -28.87 13.50
C GLY A 275 5.84 -29.61 13.22
N SER A 276 6.32 -29.54 11.98
CA SER A 276 7.49 -30.29 11.52
C SER A 276 8.48 -29.41 10.77
N VAL A 277 9.77 -29.70 10.92
CA VAL A 277 10.86 -29.09 10.14
C VAL A 277 11.53 -30.22 9.37
N LYS A 278 11.56 -30.14 8.03
CA LYS A 278 12.13 -31.17 7.16
C LYS A 278 13.06 -30.54 6.13
N LEU A 279 14.11 -31.27 5.75
CA LEU A 279 14.97 -30.89 4.62
C LEU A 279 14.19 -31.02 3.30
N LEU A 280 14.46 -30.12 2.36
CA LEU A 280 13.96 -30.22 1.01
C LEU A 280 14.92 -31.00 0.13
N SER A 281 14.39 -31.94 -0.65
CA SER A 281 15.20 -32.77 -1.54
C SER A 281 15.85 -31.92 -2.62
N GLY A 282 17.14 -32.13 -2.87
CA GLY A 282 17.90 -31.48 -3.94
C GLY A 282 18.23 -30.00 -3.72
N VAL A 283 17.88 -29.38 -2.59
CA VAL A 283 18.17 -27.96 -2.31
C VAL A 283 18.68 -27.74 -0.89
N LYS A 284 19.51 -26.71 -0.68
CA LYS A 284 20.04 -26.32 0.65
C LYS A 284 19.02 -25.52 1.46
N ALA A 285 17.81 -26.07 1.60
CA ALA A 285 16.71 -25.42 2.30
C ALA A 285 15.96 -26.40 3.23
N VAL A 286 15.37 -25.82 4.27
CA VAL A 286 14.51 -26.49 5.24
C VAL A 286 13.12 -25.88 5.19
N ARG A 287 12.10 -26.73 5.30
CA ARG A 287 10.70 -26.32 5.35
C ARG A 287 10.13 -26.59 6.72
N TYR A 288 9.59 -25.55 7.34
CA TYR A 288 8.65 -25.66 8.44
C TYR A 288 7.23 -25.83 7.90
N ARG A 289 6.48 -26.77 8.46
CA ARG A 289 5.10 -27.04 8.08
C ARG A 289 4.24 -27.25 9.32
N LEU A 290 3.16 -26.46 9.42
CA LEU A 290 2.19 -26.51 10.50
C LEU A 290 0.79 -26.82 9.94
N HIS A 291 0.23 -27.96 10.36
CA HIS A 291 -1.07 -28.46 9.89
C HIS A 291 -2.08 -28.70 11.00
N HIS A 292 -1.63 -29.03 12.21
CA HIS A 292 -2.54 -29.45 13.25
C HIS A 292 -3.32 -28.23 13.77
N LYS A 293 -4.62 -28.43 14.01
CA LYS A 293 -5.59 -27.37 14.27
C LYS A 293 -5.19 -26.46 15.44
N LYS A 294 -4.79 -27.05 16.58
CA LYS A 294 -4.42 -26.30 17.80
C LYS A 294 -3.30 -25.30 17.52
N GLY A 295 -2.15 -25.77 17.03
CA GLY A 295 -1.01 -24.90 16.73
C GLY A 295 -1.31 -23.85 15.66
N LEU A 296 -2.15 -24.15 14.66
CA LEU A 296 -2.58 -23.13 13.69
C LEU A 296 -3.40 -22.03 14.34
N ILE A 297 -4.37 -22.36 15.19
CA ILE A 297 -5.18 -21.36 15.91
C ILE A 297 -4.29 -20.52 16.82
N ASP A 298 -3.38 -21.16 17.57
CA ASP A 298 -2.43 -20.46 18.46
C ASP A 298 -1.53 -19.51 17.67
N LEU A 299 -1.05 -19.94 16.49
CA LEU A 299 -0.22 -19.12 15.60
C LEU A 299 -1.03 -17.95 15.01
N ILE A 300 -2.25 -18.19 14.55
CA ILE A 300 -3.11 -17.13 13.98
C ILE A 300 -3.38 -16.07 15.05
N ASN A 301 -3.76 -16.48 16.26
CA ASN A 301 -4.00 -15.56 17.37
C ASN A 301 -2.74 -14.77 17.73
N ALA A 302 -1.55 -15.35 17.57
CA ALA A 302 -0.29 -14.66 17.82
C ALA A 302 0.02 -13.56 16.79
N ILE A 303 -0.30 -13.77 15.50
CA ILE A 303 0.11 -12.87 14.40
C ILE A 303 -1.03 -12.01 13.83
N ASN A 304 -2.27 -12.25 14.24
CA ASN A 304 -3.43 -11.51 13.74
C ASN A 304 -3.30 -10.03 14.10
N GLY A 305 -3.42 -9.14 13.11
CA GLY A 305 -3.11 -7.72 13.26
C GLY A 305 -1.62 -7.37 13.15
N GLU A 306 -0.74 -8.31 12.76
CA GLU A 306 0.68 -8.04 12.48
C GLU A 306 1.10 -8.40 11.04
N ILE A 307 0.31 -9.18 10.31
CA ILE A 307 0.55 -9.48 8.89
C ILE A 307 0.26 -8.25 8.02
N ARG A 308 1.24 -7.86 7.21
CA ARG A 308 1.22 -6.63 6.41
C ARG A 308 1.25 -6.89 4.92
N ASN A 309 1.81 -8.00 4.46
CA ASN A 309 1.85 -8.32 3.04
C ASN A 309 0.42 -8.59 2.52
N PRO A 310 -0.09 -7.84 1.52
CA PRO A 310 -1.45 -8.03 1.02
C PRO A 310 -1.74 -9.46 0.54
N ILE A 311 -0.74 -10.13 -0.06
CA ILE A 311 -0.86 -11.51 -0.52
C ILE A 311 -1.03 -12.44 0.67
N ARG A 312 -0.22 -12.27 1.72
CA ARG A 312 -0.29 -13.11 2.94
C ARG A 312 -1.55 -12.82 3.73
N LEU A 313 -2.00 -11.57 3.79
CA LEU A 313 -3.24 -11.18 4.44
C LEU A 313 -4.45 -11.85 3.78
N LEU A 314 -4.49 -11.90 2.44
CA LEU A 314 -5.52 -12.63 1.70
C LEU A 314 -5.49 -14.15 1.95
N GLN A 315 -4.29 -14.73 2.05
CA GLN A 315 -4.15 -16.16 2.36
C GLN A 315 -4.58 -16.45 3.81
N LEU A 316 -4.18 -15.60 4.76
CA LEU A 316 -4.57 -15.69 6.18
C LEU A 316 -6.09 -15.54 6.34
N ASN A 317 -6.73 -14.61 5.62
CA ASN A 317 -8.18 -14.44 5.67
C ASN A 317 -8.94 -15.73 5.37
N LYS A 318 -8.50 -16.51 4.37
CA LYS A 318 -9.12 -17.79 4.02
C LYS A 318 -9.02 -18.80 5.17
N VAL A 319 -7.88 -18.81 5.87
CA VAL A 319 -7.67 -19.68 7.03
C VAL A 319 -8.51 -19.21 8.23
N CYS A 320 -8.56 -17.89 8.48
CA CYS A 320 -9.38 -17.30 9.54
C CYS A 320 -10.87 -17.64 9.37
N GLN A 321 -11.38 -17.63 8.14
CA GLN A 321 -12.77 -18.02 7.83
C GLN A 321 -13.09 -19.48 8.21
N ILE A 322 -12.14 -20.41 8.03
CA ILE A 322 -12.33 -21.83 8.40
C ILE A 322 -12.43 -22.03 9.91
N TYR A 323 -11.71 -21.19 10.67
CA TYR A 323 -11.67 -21.28 12.13
C TYR A 323 -12.57 -20.27 12.84
N ASN A 324 -13.40 -19.52 12.10
CA ASN A 324 -14.29 -18.46 12.62
C ASN A 324 -13.54 -17.40 13.45
N ILE A 325 -12.34 -17.02 13.02
CA ILE A 325 -11.53 -15.96 13.64
C ILE A 325 -11.72 -14.67 12.86
N SER A 326 -12.02 -13.56 13.54
CA SER A 326 -12.09 -12.24 12.90
C SER A 326 -10.70 -11.74 12.51
N LEU A 327 -10.48 -11.47 11.22
CA LEU A 327 -9.21 -10.91 10.75
C LEU A 327 -9.04 -9.45 11.22
N SER A 328 -7.90 -9.14 11.80
CA SER A 328 -7.54 -7.79 12.26
C SER A 328 -6.57 -7.13 11.29
N SER A 329 -6.79 -5.83 11.04
CA SER A 329 -5.88 -5.02 10.22
C SER A 329 -4.61 -4.66 10.99
N PRO A 330 -3.44 -4.60 10.33
CA PRO A 330 -2.20 -4.25 11.00
C PRO A 330 -2.15 -2.78 11.40
N LYS A 331 -1.60 -2.52 12.59
CA LYS A 331 -1.26 -1.15 13.02
C LYS A 331 -0.02 -0.65 12.27
N ALA A 332 0.08 0.68 12.14
CA ALA A 332 1.24 1.34 11.56
C ALA A 332 2.54 0.91 12.28
N LEU A 333 3.61 0.73 11.52
CA LEU A 333 4.91 0.34 12.07
C LEU A 333 5.51 1.48 12.91
N THR A 334 6.02 1.12 14.08
CA THR A 334 6.86 1.98 14.91
C THR A 334 8.31 1.54 14.81
N PHE A 335 9.24 2.40 15.23
CA PHE A 335 10.67 2.11 15.14
C PHE A 335 11.06 0.87 15.94
N ASP A 336 10.42 0.60 17.09
CA ASP A 336 10.72 -0.49 18.01
C ASP A 336 9.91 -1.77 17.74
N ASN A 337 9.06 -1.79 16.72
CA ASN A 337 8.24 -2.95 16.37
C ASN A 337 9.10 -4.09 15.81
N GLY A 338 8.93 -5.31 16.33
CA GLY A 338 9.75 -6.47 15.96
C GLY A 338 9.54 -7.01 14.53
N TRP A 339 8.53 -6.52 13.80
CA TRP A 339 8.17 -7.01 12.47
C TRP A 339 9.32 -6.91 11.47
N PHE A 340 10.04 -5.79 11.45
CA PHE A 340 11.12 -5.62 10.48
C PHE A 340 12.26 -6.63 10.69
N SER A 341 12.48 -7.12 11.92
CA SER A 341 13.52 -8.13 12.17
C SER A 341 13.17 -9.47 11.52
N GLY A 342 11.89 -9.83 11.48
CA GLY A 342 11.44 -11.05 10.82
C GLY A 342 11.44 -10.91 9.31
N PHE A 343 10.97 -9.77 8.81
CA PHE A 343 11.01 -9.47 7.38
C PHE A 343 12.46 -9.44 6.87
N PHE A 344 13.39 -8.92 7.66
CA PHE A 344 14.82 -8.96 7.38
C PHE A 344 15.40 -10.38 7.39
N ASP A 345 14.94 -11.24 8.30
CA ASP A 345 15.31 -12.66 8.28
C ASP A 345 14.85 -13.39 7.01
N ALA A 346 13.76 -12.96 6.38
CA ALA A 346 13.32 -13.46 5.07
C ALA A 346 14.09 -12.80 3.91
N ASP A 347 13.79 -11.53 3.63
CA ASP A 347 14.22 -10.83 2.41
C ASP A 347 15.41 -9.87 2.62
N GLY A 348 15.90 -9.76 3.85
CA GLY A 348 17.00 -8.88 4.20
C GLY A 348 18.38 -9.41 3.79
N SER A 349 19.31 -8.51 3.53
CA SER A 349 20.70 -8.83 3.24
C SER A 349 21.64 -7.78 3.83
N VAL A 350 22.84 -8.21 4.20
CA VAL A 350 23.97 -7.34 4.53
C VAL A 350 25.10 -7.75 3.63
N TYR A 351 25.69 -6.82 2.88
CA TYR A 351 26.86 -7.13 2.06
C TYR A 351 27.87 -5.99 2.06
N LEU A 352 29.10 -6.34 1.68
CA LEU A 352 30.23 -5.44 1.59
C LEU A 352 30.69 -5.41 0.14
N ASN A 353 30.65 -4.25 -0.50
CA ASN A 353 31.30 -4.07 -1.79
C ASN A 353 32.80 -3.94 -1.55
N LEU A 354 33.60 -4.92 -1.99
CA LEU A 354 35.04 -4.93 -1.74
C LEU A 354 35.79 -3.84 -2.50
N GLN A 355 35.32 -3.47 -3.70
CA GLN A 355 35.96 -2.45 -4.54
C GLN A 355 35.86 -1.06 -3.91
N SER A 356 34.66 -0.66 -3.46
CA SER A 356 34.46 0.61 -2.73
C SER A 356 34.69 0.48 -1.23
N SER A 357 34.91 -0.75 -0.75
CA SER A 357 34.90 -1.14 0.66
C SER A 357 33.61 -0.71 1.40
N GLN A 358 32.52 -0.39 0.72
CA GLN A 358 31.29 0.16 1.30
C GLN A 358 30.32 -0.93 1.72
N MET A 359 29.71 -0.76 2.90
CA MET A 359 28.71 -1.68 3.43
C MET A 359 27.29 -1.24 3.09
N PHE A 360 26.44 -2.23 2.80
CA PHE A 360 25.04 -2.07 2.47
C PHE A 360 24.20 -3.00 3.32
N ILE A 361 23.07 -2.48 3.83
CA ILE A 361 21.98 -3.27 4.38
C ILE A 361 20.78 -3.08 3.47
N THR A 362 20.18 -4.18 3.02
CA THR A 362 19.11 -4.14 2.02
C THR A 362 17.94 -5.04 2.40
N ALA A 363 16.77 -4.76 1.83
CA ALA A 363 15.61 -5.64 1.83
C ALA A 363 14.81 -5.46 0.54
N GLY A 364 14.56 -6.56 -0.17
CA GLY A 364 13.92 -6.55 -1.48
C GLY A 364 12.46 -6.98 -1.44
N GLN A 365 11.61 -6.39 -2.29
CA GLN A 365 10.27 -6.91 -2.56
C GLN A 365 9.74 -6.55 -3.95
N LYS A 366 8.73 -7.30 -4.42
CA LYS A 366 8.05 -7.02 -5.70
C LYS A 366 7.23 -5.73 -5.69
N ASN A 367 6.85 -5.24 -4.52
CA ASN A 367 6.09 -4.01 -4.35
C ASN A 367 6.72 -3.15 -3.24
N ARG A 368 6.65 -1.83 -3.40
CA ARG A 368 7.14 -0.83 -2.43
C ARG A 368 6.35 -0.77 -1.13
N PHE A 369 5.12 -1.29 -1.09
CA PHE A 369 4.22 -1.17 0.08
C PHE A 369 4.87 -1.55 1.41
N LEU A 370 5.66 -2.64 1.45
CA LEU A 370 6.37 -3.07 2.66
C LEU A 370 7.67 -2.30 2.93
N LEU A 371 8.22 -1.64 1.90
CA LEU A 371 9.50 -0.95 1.95
C LEU A 371 9.36 0.52 2.32
N ASP A 372 8.29 1.19 1.88
CA ASP A 372 8.08 2.63 2.11
C ASP A 372 8.12 3.02 3.60
N PRO A 373 7.51 2.25 4.53
CA PRO A 373 7.63 2.54 5.97
C PRO A 373 9.07 2.47 6.49
N LEU A 374 9.93 1.65 5.89
CA LEU A 374 11.32 1.49 6.32
C LEU A 374 12.13 2.77 6.08
N VAL A 375 11.82 3.51 5.01
CA VAL A 375 12.46 4.79 4.70
C VAL A 375 12.18 5.82 5.79
N GLU A 376 10.95 5.91 6.27
CA GLU A 376 10.57 6.85 7.32
C GLU A 376 11.20 6.47 8.68
N LEU A 377 11.20 5.18 9.01
CA LEU A 377 11.66 4.69 10.30
C LEU A 377 13.19 4.66 10.42
N TYR A 378 13.86 4.13 9.40
CA TYR A 378 15.28 3.78 9.46
C TYR A 378 16.15 4.58 8.48
N GLY A 379 15.55 5.35 7.58
CA GLY A 379 16.26 6.06 6.51
C GLY A 379 16.53 5.17 5.29
N GLY A 380 17.58 5.46 4.54
CA GLY A 380 17.90 4.76 3.30
C GLY A 380 17.09 5.25 2.10
N THR A 381 17.14 4.49 1.01
CA THR A 381 16.51 4.84 -0.26
C THR A 381 16.01 3.58 -0.95
N ILE A 382 14.87 3.68 -1.64
CA ILE A 382 14.32 2.59 -2.43
C ILE A 382 14.75 2.77 -3.89
N TYR A 383 15.40 1.74 -4.42
CA TYR A 383 15.80 1.64 -5.82
C TYR A 383 14.87 0.66 -6.54
N THR A 384 14.63 0.90 -7.82
CA THR A 384 13.89 -0.02 -8.69
C THR A 384 14.88 -0.96 -9.37
N GLU A 385 14.65 -2.27 -9.26
CA GLU A 385 15.46 -3.32 -9.88
C GLU A 385 14.58 -4.13 -10.83
N LYS A 386 14.66 -3.91 -12.15
CA LYS A 386 13.91 -4.61 -13.22
C LYS A 386 12.39 -4.78 -12.95
N ILE A 387 12.00 -5.73 -12.10
CA ILE A 387 10.64 -6.13 -11.73
C ILE A 387 10.33 -6.03 -10.23
N SER A 388 11.30 -5.58 -9.43
CA SER A 388 11.24 -5.48 -7.97
C SER A 388 11.78 -4.14 -7.50
N PHE A 389 11.68 -3.93 -6.19
CA PHE A 389 12.19 -2.77 -5.48
C PHE A 389 13.12 -3.25 -4.38
N ASN A 390 14.18 -2.50 -4.14
CA ASN A 390 15.15 -2.81 -3.11
C ASN A 390 15.35 -1.59 -2.24
N TRP A 391 15.05 -1.72 -0.96
CA TRP A 391 15.36 -0.71 0.03
C TRP A 391 16.81 -0.90 0.47
N VAL A 392 17.59 0.19 0.48
CA VAL A 392 19.03 0.16 0.69
C VAL A 392 19.43 1.24 1.69
N ILE A 393 20.19 0.84 2.72
CA ILE A 393 20.91 1.72 3.63
C ILE A 393 22.41 1.54 3.42
N PHE A 394 23.13 2.65 3.27
CA PHE A 394 24.60 2.65 3.14
C PHE A 394 25.31 3.79 3.88
N LYS A 395 24.56 4.78 4.40
CA LYS A 395 25.17 5.90 5.15
C LYS A 395 25.46 5.44 6.57
N LYS A 396 26.67 5.74 7.07
CA LYS A 396 27.12 5.33 8.41
C LYS A 396 26.13 5.72 9.52
N ALA A 397 25.61 6.95 9.52
CA ALA A 397 24.66 7.41 10.54
C ALA A 397 23.33 6.62 10.53
N GLU A 398 22.81 6.32 9.35
CA GLU A 398 21.58 5.51 9.17
C GLU A 398 21.83 4.05 9.58
N ILE A 399 23.00 3.49 9.26
CA ILE A 399 23.41 2.15 9.69
C ILE A 399 23.47 2.08 11.22
N ILE A 400 24.11 3.06 11.88
CA ILE A 400 24.21 3.09 13.36
C ILE A 400 22.82 3.13 14.01
N LYS A 401 21.92 3.99 13.49
CA LYS A 401 20.52 4.03 13.95
C LYS A 401 19.83 2.68 13.78
N LEU A 402 20.05 2.01 12.65
CA LEU A 402 19.47 0.68 12.40
C LEU A 402 20.07 -0.40 13.32
N LEU A 403 21.34 -0.29 13.70
CA LEU A 403 21.94 -1.19 14.69
C LEU A 403 21.29 -1.03 16.08
N GLU A 404 20.88 0.18 16.47
CA GLU A 404 20.11 0.38 17.71
C GLU A 404 18.78 -0.36 17.68
N TYR A 405 18.10 -0.36 16.53
CA TYR A 405 16.91 -1.19 16.33
C TYR A 405 17.21 -2.68 16.52
N PHE A 406 18.26 -3.21 15.88
CA PHE A 406 18.60 -4.64 15.98
C PHE A 406 19.10 -5.05 17.37
N LYS A 407 19.53 -4.11 18.23
CA LYS A 407 19.78 -4.40 19.65
C LYS A 407 18.47 -4.71 20.39
N LEU A 408 17.38 -4.03 20.05
CA LEU A 408 16.05 -4.26 20.64
C LEU A 408 15.36 -5.49 20.04
N ASN A 409 15.47 -5.65 18.72
CA ASN A 409 14.82 -6.69 17.93
C ASN A 409 15.87 -7.46 17.10
N PRO A 410 16.62 -8.39 17.71
CA PRO A 410 17.68 -9.10 17.01
C PRO A 410 17.13 -10.09 15.96
N PRO A 411 17.74 -10.18 14.78
CA PRO A 411 17.44 -11.23 13.81
C PRO A 411 17.72 -12.60 14.41
N ARG A 412 16.89 -13.58 14.04
CA ARG A 412 16.92 -14.95 14.57
C ARG A 412 17.57 -15.94 13.59
N SER A 413 17.83 -15.52 12.36
CA SER A 413 18.58 -16.27 11.34
C SER A 413 20.11 -16.08 11.48
N ALA A 414 20.89 -16.71 10.61
CA ALA A 414 22.32 -16.51 10.50
C ALA A 414 22.71 -15.07 10.10
N LYS A 415 21.77 -14.28 9.55
CA LYS A 415 21.99 -12.87 9.19
C LYS A 415 22.41 -12.01 10.38
N LYS A 416 22.04 -12.40 11.60
CA LYS A 416 22.52 -11.75 12.85
C LYS A 416 24.04 -11.67 12.92
N ASN A 417 24.75 -12.66 12.38
CA ASN A 417 26.21 -12.71 12.44
C ASN A 417 26.85 -11.57 11.64
N ARG A 418 26.26 -11.20 10.49
CA ARG A 418 26.71 -10.03 9.72
C ARG A 418 26.39 -8.73 10.45
N ILE A 419 25.19 -8.60 11.01
CA ILE A 419 24.79 -7.43 11.81
C ILE A 419 25.76 -7.19 12.97
N LEU A 420 26.12 -8.23 13.72
CA LEU A 420 27.08 -8.14 14.82
C LEU A 420 28.50 -7.76 14.36
N SER A 421 28.84 -8.04 13.11
CA SER A 421 30.16 -7.75 12.54
C SER A 421 30.29 -6.31 12.01
N ILE A 422 29.19 -5.56 11.91
CA ILE A 422 29.17 -4.18 11.38
C ILE A 422 29.96 -3.22 12.27
N THR A 423 29.87 -3.35 13.59
CA THR A 423 30.66 -2.53 14.52
C THR A 423 32.15 -2.70 14.26
N LYS A 424 32.59 -3.97 14.12
CA LYS A 424 34.00 -4.27 13.87
C LYS A 424 34.47 -3.76 12.51
N TYR A 425 33.61 -3.82 11.50
CA TYR A 425 33.88 -3.21 10.19
C TYR A 425 34.16 -1.71 10.31
N HIS A 426 33.32 -0.96 11.03
CA HIS A 426 33.51 0.49 11.19
C HIS A 426 34.79 0.82 11.95
N GLU A 427 35.12 0.09 13.02
CA GLU A 427 36.40 0.24 13.73
C GLU A 427 37.61 0.07 12.80
N LEU A 428 37.63 -1.02 12.02
CA LEU A 428 38.75 -1.31 11.11
C LEU A 428 38.82 -0.29 9.95
N ARG A 429 37.68 0.24 9.50
CA ARG A 429 37.61 1.32 8.51
C ARG A 429 38.20 2.62 9.05
N GLU A 430 37.89 2.99 10.29
CA GLU A 430 38.44 4.18 10.96
C GLU A 430 39.95 4.10 11.11
N LEU A 431 40.47 2.91 11.45
CA LEU A 431 41.92 2.64 11.50
C LEU A 431 42.60 2.54 10.13
N LYS A 432 41.87 2.78 9.02
CA LYS A 432 42.36 2.62 7.64
C LYS A 432 42.97 1.22 7.36
N ALA A 433 42.52 0.19 8.08
CA ALA A 433 43.03 -1.17 7.93
C ALA A 433 42.76 -1.75 6.53
N HIS A 434 41.66 -1.34 5.89
CA HIS A 434 41.30 -1.68 4.51
C HIS A 434 42.27 -1.14 3.44
N LEU A 435 43.09 -0.13 3.77
CA LEU A 435 44.13 0.41 2.88
C LEU A 435 45.51 -0.18 3.18
N SER A 436 45.64 -0.96 4.26
CA SER A 436 46.92 -1.50 4.71
C SER A 436 47.25 -2.80 3.98
N ASN A 437 48.54 -3.07 3.75
CA ASN A 437 48.96 -4.30 3.08
C ASN A 437 48.53 -5.54 3.90
N PRO A 438 47.73 -6.45 3.32
CA PRO A 438 47.06 -7.54 4.03
C PRO A 438 48.01 -8.62 4.58
N ASN A 439 49.25 -8.70 4.08
CA ASN A 439 50.19 -9.75 4.45
C ASN A 439 51.36 -9.26 5.33
N SER A 440 51.68 -7.96 5.30
CA SER A 440 52.84 -7.42 6.04
C SER A 440 52.45 -6.69 7.33
N THR A 441 51.34 -5.94 7.33
CA THR A 441 50.96 -5.09 8.47
C THR A 441 50.01 -5.79 9.43
N ILE A 442 50.06 -5.45 10.72
CA ILE A 442 49.12 -5.95 11.74
C ILE A 442 47.67 -5.57 11.36
N LEU A 443 47.47 -4.32 10.91
CA LEU A 443 46.15 -3.82 10.48
C LEU A 443 45.63 -4.54 9.23
N GLY A 444 46.47 -4.74 8.22
CA GLY A 444 46.10 -5.48 7.02
C GLY A 444 45.77 -6.95 7.32
N LYS A 445 46.54 -7.61 8.20
CA LYS A 445 46.22 -8.97 8.68
C LYS A 445 44.89 -9.01 9.43
N ALA A 446 44.59 -8.00 10.25
CA ALA A 446 43.31 -7.88 10.95
C ALA A 446 42.14 -7.70 9.97
N TRP A 447 42.30 -6.88 8.93
CA TRP A 447 41.31 -6.71 7.86
C TRP A 447 41.09 -8.02 7.08
N LYS A 448 42.16 -8.70 6.68
CA LYS A 448 42.10 -10.01 6.02
C LYS A 448 41.34 -11.05 6.87
N LYS A 449 41.63 -11.11 8.18
CA LYS A 449 40.93 -12.00 9.12
C LYS A 449 39.45 -11.64 9.25
N PHE A 450 39.11 -10.36 9.24
CA PHE A 450 37.72 -9.89 9.22
C PHE A 450 36.99 -10.36 7.96
N LEU A 451 37.58 -10.17 6.77
CA LEU A 451 36.97 -10.61 5.50
C LEU A 451 36.76 -12.13 5.45
N LEU A 452 37.75 -12.92 5.86
CA LEU A 452 37.62 -14.38 5.95
C LEU A 452 36.46 -14.81 6.88
N LYS A 453 36.22 -14.08 7.97
CA LYS A 453 35.09 -14.33 8.86
C LYS A 453 33.77 -13.87 8.24
N TRP A 454 33.78 -12.74 7.53
CA TRP A 454 32.62 -12.18 6.85
C TRP A 454 32.07 -13.11 5.76
N ASP A 455 32.97 -13.70 4.96
CA ASP A 455 32.63 -14.61 3.86
C ASP A 455 32.08 -15.95 4.36
N LYS A 456 32.52 -16.40 5.55
CA LYS A 456 31.95 -17.61 6.20
C LYS A 456 30.48 -17.45 6.53
N PHE A 457 29.96 -16.23 6.64
CA PHE A 457 28.53 -16.01 6.85
C PHE A 457 27.72 -16.05 5.56
N GLU A 458 28.34 -16.11 4.38
CA GLU A 458 27.65 -16.23 3.08
C GLU A 458 27.34 -17.68 2.69
N LYS A 459 28.18 -18.61 3.17
CA LYS A 459 28.11 -20.06 2.90
C LYS A 459 27.38 -20.79 4.01
#